data_AF-A0A1J4XAK4-F1
#
_entry.id   AF-A0A1J4XAK4-F1
#
_cell.length_a   1.000
_cell.length_b   1.000
_cell.length_c   1.000
_cell.angle_alpha   90.00
_cell.angle_beta   90.00
_cell.angle_gamma   90.00
#
_symmetry.space_group_name_H-M   'P 1'
#
loop_
_entity.id
_entity.type
_entity.pdbx_description
1 polymer ?
#
loop_
_entity_poly.entity_id
_entity_poly.type
_entity_poly.pdbx_seq_one_letter_code
_entity_poly.pdbx_strand_id
1 'polypeptide(L)'
;MTRQRTVHPHHLPPYLSLLILALALALFGLRYWVTVEAIALDAPTHVTVTPSGNLAVVVGHTLFVGDEAGVRATYDLSDFGAPFVLGDVAFYPNGDLLIQQGIAPRSFHDVLRTFDRSTGPMDGEMGPLVRCVLDTHICRPVAPNLRRPVALAIDPETEALYIADPGGGALTKRDRDGMRITERDEWSYVQQVVWDDGRLLILPYFDAAILSVDPGFDFFGRTLEKTPLLGLDHERLYPHALARVGSTWWVINERDDPLGGGLIRVDDSGKAIADVPLPEGSMALDLTAWRDRVIVADIGLRRVLRFSLDGYPLDDLAWPELTARLAPQQARQGQYKTVADVALWGLMLMFGGLGVAAWRQQRKKGDGATAEIAKPEAPSPRQTVVAAWHLGAQIFFGLSLFLGLLAAISWGFKGTVGAWGFLAGIAVLVYLAVLLLPRHAHFLDWRVEQHLKAQAQARLPAPLADPAVQWIAPSNRLVIILGVVIALTNLLPWLPFWFKEMGHPLSHEATWTWMVLSIPFLVASIGLENLRFHQLGMYDDRMWLNQNGSIVSAPIEQAISNRTFLVVQGSTTPLSLYPRRDIERLVLPLLHRAKPESTRDIGKRWLRKHPALVWGFWLWLVVLGLVVTFV
;
A
#
# COMPACT_ATOMS: atom_id res chain seq x y z
N MET A 1 50.34 -16.11 -29.45
CA MET A 1 49.74 -16.06 -28.11
C MET A 1 48.93 -14.78 -27.97
N THR A 2 47.64 -14.84 -28.30
CA THR A 2 46.71 -13.73 -28.18
C THR A 2 46.12 -13.76 -26.77
N ARG A 3 46.42 -12.74 -25.95
CA ARG A 3 45.82 -12.57 -24.62
C ARG A 3 44.31 -12.43 -24.78
N GLN A 4 43.54 -13.42 -24.35
CA GLN A 4 42.09 -13.29 -24.14
C GLN A 4 41.88 -12.15 -23.14
N ARG A 5 41.31 -11.04 -23.62
CA ARG A 5 40.91 -9.92 -22.76
C ARG A 5 39.63 -10.36 -22.05
N THR A 6 39.74 -10.74 -20.78
CA THR A 6 38.58 -11.01 -19.93
C THR A 6 37.76 -9.73 -19.83
N VAL A 7 36.61 -9.69 -20.53
CA VAL A 7 35.66 -8.60 -20.41
C VAL A 7 35.00 -8.72 -19.06
N HIS A 8 35.47 -7.93 -18.08
CA HIS A 8 34.83 -7.89 -16.78
C HIS A 8 33.39 -7.38 -16.95
N PRO A 9 32.39 -8.06 -16.37
CA PRO A 9 31.01 -7.59 -16.39
C PRO A 9 30.98 -6.15 -15.87
N HIS A 10 30.43 -5.24 -16.66
CA HIS A 10 30.19 -3.86 -16.24
C HIS A 10 29.13 -3.88 -15.12
N HIS A 11 29.57 -4.09 -13.89
CA HIS A 11 28.77 -3.77 -12.72
C HIS A 11 28.56 -2.25 -12.73
N LEU A 12 27.34 -1.82 -12.38
CA LEU A 12 27.14 -0.43 -11.99
C LEU A 12 28.22 -0.12 -10.96
N PRO A 13 29.00 0.96 -11.15
CA PRO A 13 30.02 1.31 -10.18
C PRO A 13 29.36 1.39 -8.80
N PRO A 14 29.98 0.82 -7.75
CA PRO A 14 29.35 0.72 -6.43
C PRO A 14 28.89 2.08 -5.89
N TYR A 15 29.61 3.16 -6.22
CA TYR A 15 29.22 4.53 -5.87
C TYR A 15 27.88 4.96 -6.49
N LEU A 16 27.56 4.52 -7.70
CA LEU A 16 26.32 4.86 -8.38
C LEU A 16 25.13 4.11 -7.75
N SER A 17 25.31 2.83 -7.42
CA SER A 17 24.30 2.06 -6.68
C SER A 17 24.02 2.67 -5.30
N LEU A 18 25.06 3.11 -4.59
CA LEU A 18 24.92 3.82 -3.32
C LEU A 18 24.19 5.16 -3.49
N LEU A 19 24.51 5.93 -4.54
CA LEU A 19 23.83 7.19 -4.83
C LEU A 19 22.34 6.99 -5.12
N ILE A 20 21.99 5.97 -5.91
CA ILE A 20 20.59 5.61 -6.22
C ILE A 20 19.86 5.23 -4.94
N LEU A 21 20.47 4.37 -4.11
CA LEU A 21 19.86 3.96 -2.84
C LEU A 21 19.66 5.16 -1.90
N ALA A 22 20.67 6.02 -1.77
CA ALA A 22 20.58 7.22 -0.96
C ALA A 22 19.47 8.16 -1.46
N LEU A 23 19.34 8.35 -2.78
CA LEU A 23 18.26 9.15 -3.37
C LEU A 23 16.88 8.52 -3.12
N ALA A 24 16.76 7.20 -3.25
CA ALA A 24 15.52 6.47 -2.97
C ALA A 24 15.08 6.67 -1.51
N LEU A 25 16.02 6.49 -0.58
CA LEU A 25 15.78 6.71 0.85
C LEU A 25 15.44 8.17 1.15
N ALA A 26 16.09 9.13 0.50
CA ALA A 26 15.79 10.55 0.66
C ALA A 26 14.38 10.90 0.15
N LEU A 27 13.96 10.39 -1.00
CA LEU A 27 12.61 10.63 -1.55
C LEU A 27 11.53 9.95 -0.70
N PHE A 28 11.77 8.73 -0.24
CA PHE A 28 10.86 8.03 0.67
C PHE A 28 10.75 8.76 2.02
N GLY A 29 11.90 9.14 2.61
CA GLY A 29 11.95 9.90 3.85
C GLY A 29 11.28 11.27 3.72
N LEU A 30 11.46 11.97 2.60
CA LEU A 30 10.77 13.23 2.32
C LEU A 30 9.26 13.04 2.26
N ARG A 31 8.77 12.05 1.49
CA ARG A 31 7.34 11.73 1.40
C ARG A 31 6.75 11.43 2.77
N TYR A 32 7.44 10.60 3.55
CA TYR A 32 7.00 10.23 4.88
C TYR A 32 6.94 11.46 5.81
N TRP A 33 8.01 12.24 5.85
CA TRP A 33 8.10 13.46 6.66
C TRP A 33 6.98 14.45 6.33
N VAL A 34 6.74 14.77 5.05
CA VAL A 34 5.66 15.71 4.70
C VAL A 34 4.27 15.19 5.02
N THR A 35 4.03 13.88 4.97
CA THR A 35 2.74 13.30 5.38
C THR A 35 2.51 13.47 6.88
N VAL A 36 3.54 13.22 7.70
CA VAL A 36 3.47 13.41 9.15
C VAL A 36 3.27 14.89 9.49
N GLU A 37 4.03 15.78 8.86
CA GLU A 37 3.87 17.24 9.03
C GLU A 37 2.48 17.71 8.60
N ALA A 38 1.91 17.13 7.54
CA ALA A 38 0.55 17.44 7.13
C ALA A 38 -0.47 17.06 8.21
N ILE A 39 -0.35 15.87 8.81
CA ILE A 39 -1.25 15.43 9.88
C ILE A 39 -1.11 16.32 11.13
N ALA A 40 0.10 16.82 11.42
CA ALA A 40 0.36 17.68 12.57
C ALA A 40 -0.15 19.13 12.42
N LEU A 41 -0.64 19.54 11.24
CA LEU A 41 -1.23 20.88 11.07
C LEU A 41 -2.53 21.00 11.84
N ASP A 42 -2.74 22.15 12.47
CA ASP A 42 -3.98 22.44 13.20
C ASP A 42 -5.20 22.21 12.31
N ALA A 43 -6.17 21.47 12.85
CA ALA A 43 -7.41 21.12 12.21
C ALA A 43 -8.54 21.13 13.27
N PRO A 44 -9.82 21.23 12.86
CA PRO A 44 -10.92 21.11 13.80
C PRO A 44 -10.99 19.67 14.31
N THR A 45 -10.79 19.46 15.61
CA THR A 45 -10.78 18.13 16.21
C THR A 45 -12.02 17.83 17.03
N HIS A 46 -12.65 18.85 17.63
CA HIS A 46 -13.86 18.68 18.42
C HIS A 46 -14.90 19.74 18.08
N VAL A 47 -16.16 19.33 18.11
CA VAL A 47 -17.33 20.20 18.00
C VAL A 47 -18.34 19.80 19.08
N THR A 48 -18.76 20.76 19.89
CA THR A 48 -19.74 20.50 20.95
C THR A 48 -20.60 21.73 21.21
N VAL A 49 -21.68 21.58 21.98
CA VAL A 49 -22.60 22.68 22.31
C VAL A 49 -22.45 23.02 23.79
N THR A 50 -22.20 24.29 24.07
CA THR A 50 -22.17 24.81 25.44
C THR A 50 -23.58 24.78 26.07
N PRO A 51 -23.71 24.83 27.41
CA PRO A 51 -25.03 24.89 28.07
C PRO A 51 -25.88 26.10 27.65
N SER A 52 -25.22 27.17 27.18
CA SER A 52 -25.88 28.36 26.64
C SER A 52 -26.42 28.20 25.20
N GLY A 53 -26.21 27.05 24.56
CA GLY A 53 -26.62 26.78 23.18
C GLY A 53 -25.66 27.31 22.11
N ASN A 54 -24.50 27.87 22.51
CA ASN A 54 -23.43 28.26 21.60
C ASN A 54 -22.63 27.05 21.13
N LEU A 55 -22.18 27.08 19.87
CA LEU A 55 -21.29 26.07 19.31
C LEU A 55 -19.86 26.34 19.78
N ALA A 56 -19.18 25.30 20.21
CA ALA A 56 -17.77 25.28 20.57
C ALA A 56 -17.00 24.44 19.54
N VAL A 57 -15.92 25.01 18.99
CA VAL A 57 -15.05 24.35 18.00
C VAL A 57 -13.61 24.42 18.48
N VAL A 58 -12.94 23.27 18.58
CA VAL A 58 -11.52 23.19 18.94
C VAL A 58 -10.67 23.06 17.68
N VAL A 59 -9.67 23.94 17.51
CA VAL A 59 -8.67 23.89 16.43
C VAL A 59 -7.27 24.04 17.04
N GLY A 60 -6.49 22.96 17.07
CA GLY A 60 -5.19 22.94 17.73
C GLY A 60 -5.33 23.26 19.23
N HIS A 61 -4.71 24.34 19.68
CA HIS A 61 -4.82 24.87 21.05
C HIS A 61 -5.88 25.96 21.21
N THR A 62 -6.75 26.20 20.22
CA THR A 62 -7.72 27.30 20.28
C THR A 62 -9.14 26.77 20.36
N LEU A 63 -9.89 27.23 21.36
CA LEU A 63 -11.33 26.98 21.49
C LEU A 63 -12.10 28.21 21.03
N PHE A 64 -12.87 28.07 19.95
CA PHE A 64 -13.79 29.08 19.44
C PHE A 64 -15.20 28.80 19.96
N VAL A 65 -15.81 29.75 20.65
CA VAL A 65 -17.21 29.66 21.10
C VAL A 65 -18.03 30.73 20.39
N GLY A 66 -19.09 30.34 19.69
CA GLY A 66 -19.85 31.26 18.85
C GLY A 66 -21.27 30.84 18.56
N ASP A 67 -21.97 31.70 17.85
CA ASP A 67 -23.32 31.46 17.35
C ASP A 67 -23.39 31.66 15.83
N GLU A 68 -24.59 31.82 15.26
CA GLU A 68 -24.75 32.10 13.82
C GLU A 68 -24.14 33.43 13.37
N ALA A 69 -24.06 34.42 14.27
CA ALA A 69 -23.53 35.74 13.93
C ALA A 69 -22.00 35.75 13.89
N GLY A 70 -21.34 34.79 14.55
CA GLY A 70 -19.88 34.69 14.57
C GLY A 70 -19.32 34.15 15.88
N VAL A 71 -18.01 34.26 16.04
CA VAL A 71 -17.33 33.96 17.30
C VAL A 71 -17.71 34.99 18.35
N ARG A 72 -18.09 34.50 19.53
CA ARG A 72 -18.39 35.30 20.73
C ARG A 72 -17.18 35.39 21.66
N ALA A 73 -16.44 34.29 21.79
CA ALA A 73 -15.25 34.19 22.61
C ALA A 73 -14.24 33.24 21.99
N THR A 74 -12.95 33.50 22.25
CA THR A 74 -11.84 32.63 21.86
C THR A 74 -10.97 32.42 23.08
N TYR A 75 -10.60 31.17 23.35
CA TYR A 75 -9.75 30.80 24.46
C TYR A 75 -8.53 30.04 23.95
N ASP A 76 -7.34 30.38 24.47
CA ASP A 76 -6.14 29.57 24.27
C ASP A 76 -6.11 28.45 25.32
N LEU A 77 -6.22 27.21 24.85
CA LEU A 77 -6.24 26.04 25.70
C LEU A 77 -4.91 25.79 26.41
N SER A 78 -3.83 26.38 25.91
CA SER A 78 -2.53 26.40 26.59
C SER A 78 -2.61 27.07 27.96
N ASP A 79 -3.48 28.08 28.12
CA ASP A 79 -3.69 28.78 29.39
C ASP A 79 -4.34 27.88 30.45
N PHE A 80 -5.03 26.82 30.02
CA PHE A 80 -5.59 25.78 30.89
C PHE A 80 -4.64 24.58 31.07
N GLY A 81 -3.39 24.66 30.61
CA GLY A 81 -2.44 23.54 30.64
C GLY A 81 -2.74 22.44 29.62
N ALA A 82 -3.54 22.75 28.60
CA ALA A 82 -3.90 21.85 27.50
C ALA A 82 -3.46 22.46 26.14
N PRO A 83 -2.15 22.65 25.91
CA PRO A 83 -1.64 23.15 24.61
C PRO A 83 -1.96 22.24 23.43
N PHE A 84 -2.46 21.04 23.70
CA PHE A 84 -3.04 20.12 22.73
C PHE A 84 -4.21 19.42 23.40
N VAL A 85 -5.33 19.29 22.69
CA VAL A 85 -6.49 18.57 23.19
C VAL A 85 -6.29 17.08 22.94
N LEU A 86 -6.25 16.32 24.03
CA LEU A 86 -6.19 14.86 24.00
C LEU A 86 -7.53 14.34 24.53
N GLY A 87 -8.23 13.54 23.72
CA GLY A 87 -9.54 13.00 24.08
C GLY A 87 -10.65 14.04 23.96
N ASP A 88 -11.78 13.79 24.62
CA ASP A 88 -12.98 14.62 24.49
C ASP A 88 -12.89 15.96 25.23
N VAL A 89 -13.74 16.88 24.79
CA VAL A 89 -14.03 18.15 25.47
C VAL A 89 -15.51 18.22 25.78
N ALA A 90 -15.85 18.55 27.03
CA ALA A 90 -17.23 18.67 27.48
C ALA A 90 -17.44 19.93 28.33
N PHE A 91 -18.71 20.32 28.50
CA PHE A 91 -19.09 21.44 29.36
C PHE A 91 -20.01 20.96 30.47
N TYR A 92 -19.73 21.39 31.70
CA TYR A 92 -20.67 21.26 32.81
C TYR A 92 -21.88 22.19 32.61
N PRO A 93 -23.04 21.92 33.23
CA PRO A 93 -24.22 22.78 33.12
C PRO A 93 -23.99 24.26 33.46
N ASN A 94 -23.03 24.54 34.34
CA ASN A 94 -22.64 25.90 34.72
C ASN A 94 -21.71 26.61 33.71
N GLY A 95 -21.31 25.94 32.62
CA GLY A 95 -20.43 26.49 31.58
C GLY A 95 -18.94 26.20 31.78
N ASP A 96 -18.55 25.50 32.86
CA ASP A 96 -17.15 25.13 33.06
C ASP A 96 -16.69 24.12 32.00
N LEU A 97 -15.47 24.30 31.51
CA LEU A 97 -14.82 23.45 30.53
C LEU A 97 -14.22 22.22 31.23
N LEU A 98 -14.53 21.02 30.74
CA LEU A 98 -13.84 19.79 31.10
C LEU A 98 -12.87 19.42 29.98
N ILE A 99 -11.58 19.33 30.29
CA ILE A 99 -10.52 19.05 29.31
C ILE A 99 -9.37 18.28 29.96
N GLN A 100 -8.67 17.45 29.18
CA GLN A 100 -7.47 16.77 29.64
C GLN A 100 -6.24 17.67 29.46
N GLN A 101 -5.46 17.86 30.53
CA GLN A 101 -4.17 18.51 30.44
C GLN A 101 -3.12 17.56 29.86
N GLY A 102 -2.11 18.11 29.20
CA GLY A 102 -1.03 17.31 28.64
C GLY A 102 -0.16 18.08 27.66
N ILE A 103 1.08 17.64 27.53
CA ILE A 103 1.99 18.11 26.48
C ILE A 103 1.88 17.11 25.35
N ALA A 104 1.64 17.54 24.11
CA ALA A 104 1.65 16.59 23.00
C ALA A 104 2.98 15.84 22.94
N PRO A 105 2.95 14.55 22.57
CA PRO A 105 4.14 13.84 22.19
C PRO A 105 4.85 14.58 21.04
N ARG A 106 5.95 15.29 21.35
CA ARG A 106 6.65 16.14 20.38
C ARG A 106 7.65 15.37 19.50
N SER A 107 8.01 14.14 19.88
CA SER A 107 8.98 13.41 19.08
C SER A 107 8.29 12.68 17.94
N PHE A 108 8.92 12.70 16.78
CA PHE A 108 8.57 11.87 15.62
C PHE A 108 8.34 10.39 15.99
N HIS A 109 9.08 9.88 16.97
CA HIS A 109 8.96 8.52 17.47
C HIS A 109 7.65 8.31 18.26
N ASP A 110 7.19 9.31 19.00
CA ASP A 110 5.95 9.22 19.76
C ASP A 110 4.73 9.29 18.82
N VAL A 111 4.80 10.14 17.78
CA VAL A 111 3.81 10.16 16.69
C VAL A 111 3.72 8.80 16.00
N LEU A 112 4.86 8.20 15.66
CA LEU A 112 4.94 6.83 15.11
C LEU A 112 4.29 5.79 16.03
N ARG A 113 4.51 5.86 17.34
CA ARG A 113 3.85 4.98 18.32
C ARG A 113 2.34 5.23 18.43
N THR A 114 1.86 6.43 18.09
CA THR A 114 0.43 6.73 18.12
C THR A 114 -0.32 5.98 17.02
N PHE A 115 0.33 5.72 15.88
CA PHE A 115 -0.24 4.94 14.78
C PHE A 115 -0.18 3.44 15.03
N ASP A 116 0.81 2.97 15.78
CA ASP A 116 0.89 1.58 16.22
C ASP A 116 -0.04 1.33 17.42
N ARG A 117 -1.34 1.23 17.12
CA ARG A 117 -2.41 0.92 18.10
C ARG A 117 -2.16 -0.39 18.88
N SER A 118 -1.19 -1.21 18.48
CA SER A 118 -0.82 -2.47 19.13
C SER A 118 0.21 -2.31 20.26
N THR A 119 0.96 -1.20 20.29
CA THR A 119 2.12 -1.03 21.21
C THR A 119 1.76 -0.41 22.56
N GLY A 120 0.94 -1.10 23.36
CA GLY A 120 0.84 -0.86 24.81
C GLY A 120 0.48 0.58 25.27
N PRO A 121 0.50 0.86 26.57
CA PRO A 121 0.32 2.23 27.09
C PRO A 121 1.48 3.12 26.62
N MET A 122 1.19 4.35 26.20
CA MET A 122 2.24 5.35 26.04
C MET A 122 2.87 5.62 27.41
N ASP A 123 4.18 5.41 27.54
CA ASP A 123 4.93 5.72 28.78
C ASP A 123 5.05 7.24 29.06
N GLY A 124 4.39 8.09 28.25
CA GLY A 124 4.25 9.51 28.52
C GLY A 124 3.13 9.76 29.53
N GLU A 125 3.44 10.41 30.65
CA GLU A 125 2.42 10.89 31.58
C GLU A 125 1.51 11.89 30.85
N MET A 126 0.29 11.45 30.49
CA MET A 126 -0.76 12.41 30.20
C MET A 126 -1.15 13.12 31.49
N GLY A 127 -1.51 14.40 31.37
CA GLY A 127 -1.92 15.19 32.52
C GLY A 127 -3.29 14.77 33.05
N PRO A 128 -3.71 15.35 34.18
CA PRO A 128 -5.02 15.10 34.76
C PRO A 128 -6.14 15.61 33.86
N LEU A 129 -7.33 15.02 34.02
CA LEU A 129 -8.55 15.67 33.56
C LEU A 129 -8.90 16.82 34.52
N VAL A 130 -9.16 18.00 33.99
CA VAL A 130 -9.42 19.21 34.77
C VAL A 130 -10.74 19.87 34.39
N ARG A 131 -11.41 20.44 35.38
CA ARG A 131 -12.56 21.35 35.23
C ARG A 131 -12.05 22.78 35.36
N CYS A 132 -12.26 23.59 34.33
CA CYS A 132 -11.75 24.95 34.22
C CYS A 132 -12.87 25.97 34.08
N VAL A 133 -12.79 27.05 34.85
CA VAL A 133 -13.67 28.22 34.70
C VAL A 133 -13.09 29.10 33.61
N LEU A 134 -13.77 29.19 32.46
CA LEU A 134 -13.28 29.88 31.27
C LEU A 134 -12.82 31.33 31.53
N ASP A 135 -13.63 32.12 32.25
CA ASP A 135 -13.36 33.56 32.46
C ASP A 135 -12.13 33.82 33.34
N THR A 136 -11.82 32.91 34.26
CA THR A 136 -10.76 33.09 35.27
C THR A 136 -9.51 32.28 34.99
N HIS A 137 -9.58 31.34 34.04
CA HIS A 137 -8.52 30.37 33.74
C HIS A 137 -8.11 29.48 34.93
N ILE A 138 -8.97 29.38 35.95
CA ILE A 138 -8.72 28.52 37.11
C ILE A 138 -9.20 27.11 36.81
N CYS A 139 -8.27 26.15 36.87
CA CYS A 139 -8.53 24.73 36.67
C CYS A 139 -8.37 23.94 37.97
N ARG A 140 -9.29 23.00 38.21
CA ARG A 140 -9.20 22.00 39.29
C ARG A 140 -9.16 20.58 38.72
N PRO A 141 -8.29 19.69 39.21
CA PRO A 141 -8.27 18.30 38.75
C PRO A 141 -9.52 17.56 39.21
N VAL A 142 -10.11 16.78 38.30
CA VAL A 142 -11.27 15.89 38.55
C VAL A 142 -10.93 14.42 38.33
N ALA A 143 -9.90 14.10 37.55
CA ALA A 143 -9.37 12.74 37.45
C ALA A 143 -7.84 12.80 37.33
N PRO A 144 -7.11 12.62 38.45
CA PRO A 144 -5.65 12.57 38.39
C PRO A 144 -5.18 11.25 37.76
N ASN A 145 -4.06 11.31 37.04
CA ASN A 145 -3.35 10.14 36.49
C ASN A 145 -4.05 9.39 35.35
N LEU A 146 -4.71 10.11 34.44
CA LEU A 146 -5.10 9.50 33.18
C LEU A 146 -3.85 9.20 32.37
N ARG A 147 -3.76 7.99 31.79
CA ARG A 147 -2.65 7.60 30.90
C ARG A 147 -3.05 7.68 29.42
N ARG A 148 -4.37 7.67 29.18
CA ARG A 148 -5.15 7.61 27.94
C ARG A 148 -5.68 8.96 27.46
N PRO A 149 -5.86 9.29 26.16
CA PRO A 149 -6.98 10.15 25.77
C PRO A 149 -8.27 9.44 26.19
N VAL A 150 -9.24 10.19 26.69
CA VAL A 150 -10.47 9.60 27.25
C VAL A 150 -11.71 10.10 26.52
N ALA A 151 -12.71 9.24 26.44
CA ALA A 151 -14.06 9.63 26.04
C ALA A 151 -14.89 10.03 27.27
N LEU A 152 -15.68 11.09 27.17
CA LEU A 152 -16.28 11.76 28.33
C LEU A 152 -17.79 12.02 28.15
N ALA A 153 -18.55 11.80 29.21
CA ALA A 153 -19.93 12.30 29.33
C ALA A 153 -20.21 12.86 30.72
N ILE A 154 -21.09 13.85 30.79
CA ILE A 154 -21.54 14.48 32.03
C ILE A 154 -23.05 14.31 32.13
N ASP A 155 -23.53 13.78 33.26
CA ASP A 155 -24.94 13.86 33.61
C ASP A 155 -25.28 15.31 34.03
N PRO A 156 -26.15 16.03 33.30
CA PRO A 156 -26.43 17.43 33.57
C PRO A 156 -27.21 17.67 34.87
N GLU A 157 -27.86 16.66 35.45
CA GLU A 157 -28.62 16.81 36.69
C GLU A 157 -27.74 16.61 37.92
N THR A 158 -26.90 15.57 37.89
CA THR A 158 -26.06 15.19 39.04
C THR A 158 -24.62 15.70 38.95
N GLU A 159 -24.23 16.23 37.78
CA GLU A 159 -22.83 16.52 37.41
C GLU A 159 -21.90 15.30 37.55
N ALA A 160 -22.45 14.07 37.55
CA ALA A 160 -21.64 12.87 37.53
C ALA A 160 -20.87 12.75 36.22
N LEU A 161 -19.61 12.36 36.32
CA LEU A 161 -18.69 12.24 35.20
C LEU A 161 -18.47 10.77 34.85
N TYR A 162 -18.64 10.45 33.58
CA TYR A 162 -18.35 9.13 33.01
C TYR A 162 -17.13 9.24 32.10
N ILE A 163 -16.12 8.41 32.36
CA ILE A 163 -14.85 8.41 31.64
C ILE A 163 -14.63 7.01 31.09
N ALA A 164 -14.40 6.89 29.78
CA ALA A 164 -13.89 5.65 29.21
C ALA A 164 -12.42 5.80 28.82
N ASP A 165 -11.59 4.84 29.22
CA ASP A 165 -10.22 4.67 28.74
C ASP A 165 -10.24 3.68 27.54
N PRO A 166 -10.11 4.16 26.29
CA PRO A 166 -10.20 3.30 25.11
C PRO A 166 -9.15 2.18 25.12
N GLY A 167 -7.96 2.44 25.67
CA GLY A 167 -6.87 1.47 25.67
C GLY A 167 -6.76 0.61 26.92
N GLY A 168 -7.33 1.07 28.04
CA GLY A 168 -7.46 0.31 29.29
C GLY A 168 -8.72 -0.55 29.36
N GLY A 169 -9.74 -0.22 28.58
CA GLY A 169 -11.02 -0.92 28.57
C GLY A 169 -11.88 -0.68 29.81
N ALA A 170 -11.54 0.37 30.57
CA ALA A 170 -12.24 0.78 31.78
C ALA A 170 -13.28 1.84 31.44
N LEU A 171 -14.49 1.68 32.00
CA LEU A 171 -15.47 2.75 32.16
C LEU A 171 -15.51 3.11 33.65
N THR A 172 -15.34 4.38 33.99
CA THR A 172 -15.31 4.87 35.37
C THR A 172 -16.40 5.91 35.58
N LYS A 173 -17.11 5.82 36.71
CA LYS A 173 -18.03 6.88 37.20
C LYS A 173 -17.36 7.67 38.32
N ARG A 174 -17.43 8.99 38.21
CA ARG A 174 -16.99 9.94 39.23
C ARG A 174 -18.12 10.87 39.62
N ASP A 175 -18.07 11.42 40.83
CA ASP A 175 -18.98 12.49 41.24
C ASP A 175 -18.56 13.84 40.65
N ARG A 176 -19.33 14.89 40.96
CA ARG A 176 -19.09 16.29 40.54
C ARG A 176 -17.74 16.86 40.99
N ASP A 177 -17.15 16.26 42.02
CA ASP A 177 -15.89 16.68 42.64
C ASP A 177 -14.71 15.82 42.15
N GLY A 178 -14.98 14.85 41.26
CA GLY A 178 -13.98 13.98 40.68
C GLY A 178 -13.65 12.75 41.51
N MET A 179 -14.34 12.51 42.63
CA MET A 179 -14.14 11.30 43.42
C MET A 179 -14.65 10.09 42.65
N ARG A 180 -13.82 9.05 42.53
CA ARG A 180 -14.23 7.80 41.87
C ARG A 180 -15.29 7.10 42.72
N ILE A 181 -16.46 6.90 42.13
CA ILE A 181 -17.58 6.18 42.73
C ILE A 181 -17.44 4.69 42.42
N THR A 182 -17.33 4.33 41.13
CA THR A 182 -17.29 2.93 40.67
C THR A 182 -16.60 2.83 39.30
N GLU A 183 -16.21 1.62 38.90
CA GLU A 183 -15.41 1.31 37.71
C GLU A 183 -15.74 -0.09 37.19
N ARG A 184 -15.68 -0.27 35.87
CA ARG A 184 -15.86 -1.57 35.20
C ARG A 184 -14.87 -1.73 34.06
N ASP A 185 -14.10 -2.82 34.11
CA ASP A 185 -13.00 -3.14 33.19
C ASP A 185 -13.38 -4.28 32.24
N GLU A 186 -14.41 -4.06 31.41
CA GLU A 186 -14.92 -5.10 30.49
C GLU A 186 -15.12 -4.59 29.06
N TRP A 187 -14.73 -3.36 28.77
CA TRP A 187 -15.03 -2.74 27.49
C TRP A 187 -13.83 -2.78 26.56
N SER A 188 -14.02 -3.19 25.31
CA SER A 188 -12.96 -3.11 24.31
C SER A 188 -13.08 -1.82 23.51
N TYR A 189 -12.17 -0.88 23.72
CA TYR A 189 -11.97 0.31 22.88
C TYR A 189 -13.24 1.16 22.68
N VAL A 190 -13.73 1.77 23.76
CA VAL A 190 -14.85 2.72 23.72
C VAL A 190 -14.37 4.04 23.11
N GLN A 191 -14.92 4.41 21.95
CA GLN A 191 -14.54 5.64 21.24
C GLN A 191 -15.28 6.87 21.76
N GLN A 192 -16.51 6.69 22.21
CA GLN A 192 -17.35 7.78 22.69
C GLN A 192 -18.24 7.33 23.84
N VAL A 193 -18.50 8.25 24.76
CA VAL A 193 -19.49 8.14 25.83
C VAL A 193 -20.46 9.30 25.68
N VAL A 194 -21.77 9.04 25.71
CA VAL A 194 -22.80 10.06 25.52
C VAL A 194 -23.85 9.93 26.62
N TRP A 195 -24.25 11.06 27.20
CA TRP A 195 -25.43 11.13 28.05
C TRP A 195 -26.62 11.63 27.22
N ASP A 196 -27.62 10.79 27.01
CA ASP A 196 -28.80 11.11 26.19
C ASP A 196 -30.08 10.66 26.88
N ASP A 197 -30.96 11.61 27.19
CA ASP A 197 -32.29 11.36 27.76
C ASP A 197 -32.26 10.44 29.00
N GLY A 198 -31.37 10.74 29.94
CA GLY A 198 -31.19 9.97 31.18
C GLY A 198 -30.51 8.61 31.00
N ARG A 199 -30.01 8.30 29.80
CA ARG A 199 -29.29 7.06 29.50
C ARG A 199 -27.81 7.35 29.27
N LEU A 200 -26.97 6.46 29.78
CA LEU A 200 -25.55 6.44 29.45
C LEU A 200 -25.35 5.53 28.26
N LEU A 201 -24.94 6.11 27.14
CA LEU A 201 -24.63 5.40 25.91
C LEU A 201 -23.11 5.32 25.75
N ILE A 202 -22.63 4.19 25.26
CA ILE A 202 -21.23 4.02 24.85
C ILE A 202 -21.16 3.50 23.42
N LEU A 203 -20.08 3.84 22.75
CA LEU A 203 -19.79 3.46 21.37
C LEU A 203 -18.49 2.64 21.30
N PRO A 204 -18.56 1.31 21.45
CA PRO A 204 -17.39 0.45 21.32
C PRO A 204 -16.99 0.30 19.85
N TYR A 205 -15.71 0.50 19.54
CA TYR A 205 -15.20 0.49 18.17
C TYR A 205 -15.43 -0.82 17.43
N PHE A 206 -15.27 -1.95 18.12
CA PHE A 206 -15.30 -3.28 17.48
C PHE A 206 -16.68 -3.93 17.43
N ASP A 207 -17.65 -3.42 18.21
CA ASP A 207 -18.95 -4.09 18.40
C ASP A 207 -20.03 -3.62 17.42
N ALA A 208 -19.73 -2.62 16.59
CA ALA A 208 -20.64 -2.06 15.58
C ALA A 208 -22.06 -1.81 16.14
N ALA A 209 -22.15 -1.24 17.35
CA ALA A 209 -23.41 -1.07 18.06
C ALA A 209 -23.35 0.14 19.00
N ILE A 210 -24.51 0.73 19.26
CA ILE A 210 -24.71 1.67 20.36
C ILE A 210 -25.14 0.84 21.57
N LEU A 211 -24.44 0.96 22.69
CA LEU A 211 -24.79 0.25 23.91
C LEU A 211 -25.35 1.22 24.93
N SER A 212 -26.57 0.99 25.38
CA SER A 212 -27.10 1.64 26.57
C SER A 212 -26.65 0.86 27.79
N VAL A 213 -26.01 1.52 28.75
CA VAL A 213 -25.43 0.90 29.93
C VAL A 213 -25.99 1.53 31.20
N ASP A 214 -26.05 0.74 32.26
CA ASP A 214 -26.57 1.17 33.55
C ASP A 214 -25.63 2.20 34.20
N PRO A 215 -26.09 3.44 34.49
CA PRO A 215 -25.27 4.45 35.15
C PRO A 215 -25.29 4.32 36.68
N GLY A 216 -26.12 3.42 37.24
CA GLY A 216 -26.29 3.22 38.68
C GLY A 216 -25.07 2.57 39.33
N PHE A 217 -24.89 2.77 40.65
CA PHE A 217 -23.73 2.26 41.37
C PHE A 217 -23.63 0.73 41.39
N ASP A 218 -24.73 0.05 41.75
CA ASP A 218 -24.75 -1.40 41.97
C ASP A 218 -24.56 -2.22 40.68
N PHE A 219 -24.96 -1.67 39.54
CA PHE A 219 -24.95 -2.35 38.24
C PHE A 219 -24.16 -1.59 37.19
N PHE A 220 -23.27 -0.69 37.60
CA PHE A 220 -22.56 0.21 36.71
C PHE A 220 -21.96 -0.50 35.49
N GLY A 221 -22.19 0.06 34.31
CA GLY A 221 -21.68 -0.48 33.05
C GLY A 221 -22.33 -1.82 32.64
N ARG A 222 -23.42 -2.27 33.26
CA ARG A 222 -24.18 -3.42 32.73
C ARG A 222 -24.91 -2.97 31.47
N THR A 223 -24.71 -3.67 30.35
CA THR A 223 -25.50 -3.43 29.13
C THR A 223 -26.98 -3.66 29.42
N LEU A 224 -27.76 -2.60 29.24
CA LEU A 224 -29.22 -2.61 29.34
C LEU A 224 -29.84 -2.90 27.96
N GLU A 225 -29.29 -2.26 26.93
CA GLU A 225 -29.76 -2.38 25.56
C GLU A 225 -28.57 -2.37 24.60
N LYS A 226 -28.66 -3.15 23.53
CA LYS A 226 -27.69 -3.16 22.44
C LYS A 226 -28.42 -2.89 21.13
N THR A 227 -28.12 -1.76 20.53
CA THR A 227 -28.69 -1.33 19.26
C THR A 227 -27.65 -1.56 18.16
N PRO A 228 -27.76 -2.65 17.37
CA PRO A 228 -26.77 -2.94 16.34
C PRO A 228 -26.82 -1.87 15.25
N LEU A 229 -25.65 -1.35 14.88
CA LEU A 229 -25.50 -0.44 13.76
C LEU A 229 -25.35 -1.28 12.50
N LEU A 230 -26.36 -1.23 11.64
CA LEU A 230 -26.39 -1.95 10.37
C LEU A 230 -26.24 -0.96 9.22
N GLY A 231 -25.16 -1.08 8.46
CA GLY A 231 -24.98 -0.31 7.22
C GLY A 231 -26.07 -0.63 6.18
N LEU A 232 -26.24 0.25 5.18
CA LEU A 232 -27.24 0.07 4.12
C LEU A 232 -27.10 -1.28 3.39
N ASP A 233 -25.86 -1.72 3.19
CA ASP A 233 -25.50 -2.95 2.48
C ASP A 233 -25.06 -4.10 3.41
N HIS A 234 -25.43 -4.06 4.70
CA HIS A 234 -24.95 -4.99 5.73
C HIS A 234 -23.43 -5.02 5.92
N GLU A 235 -22.72 -3.99 5.45
CA GLU A 235 -21.29 -3.81 5.72
C GLU A 235 -21.06 -3.59 7.22
N ARG A 236 -19.93 -4.10 7.72
CA ARG A 236 -19.52 -3.89 9.10
C ARG A 236 -19.18 -2.40 9.29
N LEU A 237 -19.74 -1.82 10.34
CA LEU A 237 -19.49 -0.43 10.73
C LEU A 237 -18.45 -0.38 11.86
N TYR A 238 -17.46 0.51 11.75
CA TYR A 238 -16.56 0.90 12.84
C TYR A 238 -16.94 2.33 13.28
N PRO A 239 -17.93 2.44 14.18
CA PRO A 239 -18.44 3.74 14.59
C PRO A 239 -17.37 4.48 15.41
N HIS A 240 -17.20 5.77 15.10
CA HIS A 240 -16.22 6.64 15.74
C HIS A 240 -16.89 7.69 16.64
N ALA A 241 -17.89 8.40 16.10
CA ALA A 241 -18.64 9.42 16.82
C ALA A 241 -20.13 9.34 16.48
N LEU A 242 -20.95 9.82 17.40
CA LEU A 242 -22.41 9.72 17.44
C LEU A 242 -22.99 11.07 17.90
N ALA A 243 -24.07 11.51 17.24
CA ALA A 243 -24.96 12.54 17.79
C ALA A 243 -26.42 12.22 17.54
N ARG A 244 -27.29 12.60 18.48
CA ARG A 244 -28.74 12.46 18.34
C ARG A 244 -29.34 13.71 17.71
N VAL A 245 -30.23 13.51 16.74
CA VAL A 245 -30.98 14.57 16.06
C VAL A 245 -32.42 14.10 15.93
N GLY A 246 -33.31 14.64 16.77
CA GLY A 246 -34.68 14.16 16.85
C GLY A 246 -34.71 12.66 17.19
N SER A 247 -35.38 11.87 16.34
CA SER A 247 -35.46 10.40 16.45
C SER A 247 -34.43 9.65 15.60
N THR A 248 -33.36 10.33 15.18
CA THR A 248 -32.31 9.74 14.34
C THR A 248 -30.95 9.92 14.99
N TRP A 249 -30.10 8.94 14.76
CA TRP A 249 -28.69 8.96 15.14
C TRP A 249 -27.85 9.26 13.91
N TRP A 250 -26.88 10.14 14.08
CA TRP A 250 -25.86 10.44 13.10
C TRP A 250 -24.56 9.82 13.57
N VAL A 251 -23.93 9.03 12.70
CA VAL A 251 -22.75 8.24 13.05
C VAL A 251 -21.64 8.55 12.05
N ILE A 252 -20.50 9.03 12.53
CA ILE A 252 -19.25 8.94 11.77
C ILE A 252 -18.80 7.49 11.85
N ASN A 253 -18.61 6.88 10.69
CA ASN A 253 -18.23 5.50 10.56
C ASN A 253 -16.96 5.37 9.72
N GLU A 254 -15.87 4.93 10.33
CA GLU A 254 -14.72 4.43 9.59
C GLU A 254 -15.19 3.17 8.85
N ARG A 255 -15.27 3.19 7.51
CA ARG A 255 -15.55 1.96 6.74
C ARG A 255 -14.24 1.14 6.69
N ASP A 256 -13.99 0.42 5.61
CA ASP A 256 -12.70 -0.26 5.40
C ASP A 256 -11.52 0.71 5.14
N ASP A 257 -11.78 2.02 5.07
CA ASP A 257 -10.74 3.04 5.03
C ASP A 257 -10.54 3.64 6.44
N PRO A 258 -9.44 3.31 7.14
CA PRO A 258 -9.17 3.81 8.49
C PRO A 258 -8.94 5.33 8.53
N LEU A 259 -8.79 5.99 7.37
CA LEU A 259 -8.67 7.44 7.26
C LEU A 259 -9.91 8.06 6.57
N GLY A 260 -10.71 7.27 5.87
CA GLY A 260 -11.89 7.70 5.12
C GLY A 260 -13.18 7.14 5.71
N GLY A 261 -13.75 7.86 6.68
CA GLY A 261 -15.06 7.54 7.23
C GLY A 261 -16.21 8.05 6.37
N GLY A 262 -17.35 7.38 6.42
CA GLY A 262 -18.63 7.91 5.94
C GLY A 262 -19.43 8.53 7.08
N LEU A 263 -20.36 9.41 6.76
CA LEU A 263 -21.38 9.87 7.69
C LEU A 263 -22.69 9.16 7.35
N ILE A 264 -23.30 8.50 8.32
CA ILE A 264 -24.55 7.76 8.10
C ILE A 264 -25.62 8.23 9.08
N ARG A 265 -26.87 8.19 8.63
CA ARG A 265 -28.05 8.39 9.46
C ARG A 265 -28.67 7.04 9.74
N VAL A 266 -28.91 6.72 11.01
CA VAL A 266 -29.59 5.50 11.44
C VAL A 266 -30.82 5.86 12.29
N ASP A 267 -31.84 5.00 12.25
CA ASP A 267 -33.02 5.15 13.11
C ASP A 267 -32.72 4.73 14.56
N ASP A 268 -33.70 4.87 15.47
CA ASP A 268 -33.58 4.42 16.86
C ASP A 268 -33.32 2.90 16.99
N SER A 269 -33.55 2.10 15.94
CA SER A 269 -33.22 0.67 15.91
C SER A 269 -31.79 0.37 15.40
N GLY A 270 -31.03 1.40 15.02
CA GLY A 270 -29.67 1.29 14.49
C GLY A 270 -29.61 0.91 13.02
N LYS A 271 -30.74 0.87 12.31
CA LYS A 271 -30.78 0.59 10.88
C LYS A 271 -30.44 1.86 10.09
N ALA A 272 -29.49 1.77 9.16
CA ALA A 272 -29.20 2.88 8.26
C ALA A 272 -30.42 3.29 7.44
N ILE A 273 -30.73 4.59 7.50
CA ILE A 273 -31.77 5.26 6.71
C ILE A 273 -31.15 5.92 5.48
N ALA A 274 -29.98 6.54 5.63
CA ALA A 274 -29.31 7.27 4.56
C ALA A 274 -27.79 7.34 4.78
N ASP A 275 -27.05 7.27 3.67
CA ASP A 275 -25.65 7.71 3.60
C ASP A 275 -25.62 9.21 3.33
N VAL A 276 -24.82 9.94 4.10
CA VAL A 276 -24.62 11.37 3.94
C VAL A 276 -23.29 11.59 3.21
N PRO A 277 -23.32 12.10 1.96
CA PRO A 277 -22.11 12.25 1.17
C PRO A 277 -21.19 13.30 1.80
N LEU A 278 -19.99 12.88 2.15
CA LEU A 278 -18.91 13.78 2.56
C LEU A 278 -18.10 14.22 1.32
N PRO A 279 -17.50 15.43 1.32
CA PRO A 279 -16.64 15.86 0.22
C PRO A 279 -15.42 14.94 0.06
N GLU A 280 -14.87 14.86 -1.16
CA GLU A 280 -13.69 14.04 -1.43
C GLU A 280 -12.49 14.46 -0.55
N GLY A 281 -11.84 13.49 0.10
CA GLY A 281 -10.74 13.74 1.03
C GLY A 281 -11.18 14.13 2.45
N SER A 282 -12.48 14.04 2.74
CA SER A 282 -13.03 14.16 4.09
C SER A 282 -12.42 13.12 5.02
N MET A 283 -12.05 13.58 6.22
CA MET A 283 -11.71 12.72 7.35
C MET A 283 -12.45 13.29 8.57
N ALA A 284 -13.74 12.99 8.65
CA ALA A 284 -14.59 13.42 9.77
C ALA A 284 -14.11 12.75 11.07
N LEU A 285 -13.93 13.55 12.11
CA LEU A 285 -13.43 13.09 13.42
C LEU A 285 -14.51 13.16 14.49
N ASP A 286 -15.24 14.27 14.55
CA ASP A 286 -16.23 14.51 15.60
C ASP A 286 -17.50 15.15 15.01
N LEU A 287 -18.63 14.98 15.67
CA LEU A 287 -19.90 15.56 15.24
C LEU A 287 -20.80 15.96 16.40
N THR A 288 -21.62 16.99 16.20
CA THR A 288 -22.62 17.41 17.19
C THR A 288 -23.88 17.95 16.52
N ALA A 289 -25.00 17.84 17.22
CA ALA A 289 -26.25 18.49 16.83
C ALA A 289 -26.26 19.92 17.35
N TRP A 290 -26.44 20.90 16.46
CA TRP A 290 -26.50 22.31 16.85
C TRP A 290 -27.65 23.01 16.13
N ARG A 291 -28.70 23.33 16.89
CA ARG A 291 -29.97 23.87 16.36
C ARG A 291 -30.63 22.88 15.39
N ASP A 292 -30.88 23.30 14.15
CA ASP A 292 -31.53 22.56 13.08
C ASP A 292 -30.52 21.97 12.08
N ARG A 293 -29.31 21.65 12.55
CA ARG A 293 -28.23 21.11 11.71
C ARG A 293 -27.26 20.23 12.47
N VAL A 294 -26.52 19.44 11.72
CA VAL A 294 -25.40 18.63 12.19
C VAL A 294 -24.10 19.31 11.79
N ILE A 295 -23.21 19.44 12.75
CA ILE A 295 -21.89 20.04 12.60
C ILE A 295 -20.86 18.93 12.68
N VAL A 296 -19.92 18.92 11.75
CA VAL A 296 -18.89 17.87 11.64
C VAL A 296 -17.51 18.53 11.61
N ALA A 297 -16.64 18.10 12.52
CA ALA A 297 -15.23 18.45 12.52
C ALA A 297 -14.47 17.57 11.51
N ASP A 298 -13.89 18.16 10.47
CA ASP A 298 -13.18 17.44 9.42
C ASP A 298 -11.68 17.80 9.42
N ILE A 299 -10.85 16.83 9.83
CA ILE A 299 -9.40 17.00 9.89
C ILE A 299 -8.73 16.83 8.52
N GLY A 300 -9.36 16.11 7.61
CA GLY A 300 -8.88 15.87 6.24
C GLY A 300 -8.95 17.13 5.41
N LEU A 301 -10.05 17.87 5.52
CA LEU A 301 -10.27 19.12 4.78
C LEU A 301 -9.86 20.36 5.57
N ARG A 302 -9.60 20.24 6.88
CA ARG A 302 -9.42 21.36 7.83
C ARG A 302 -10.61 22.31 7.77
N ARG A 303 -11.82 21.76 7.94
CA ARG A 303 -13.08 22.49 7.81
C ARG A 303 -14.08 22.00 8.86
N VAL A 304 -15.03 22.86 9.17
CA VAL A 304 -16.20 22.49 9.97
C VAL A 304 -17.39 22.44 9.03
N LEU A 305 -17.77 21.23 8.65
CA LEU A 305 -18.84 20.99 7.69
C LEU A 305 -20.20 21.14 8.38
N ARG A 306 -21.22 21.51 7.60
CA ARG A 306 -22.60 21.63 8.08
C ARG A 306 -23.54 20.83 7.20
N PHE A 307 -24.47 20.12 7.83
CA PHE A 307 -25.50 19.35 7.14
C PHE A 307 -26.86 19.71 7.70
N SER A 308 -27.88 19.75 6.83
CA SER A 308 -29.27 19.82 7.28
C SER A 308 -29.66 18.53 8.02
N LEU A 309 -30.79 18.55 8.73
CA LEU A 309 -31.32 17.36 9.42
C LEU A 309 -31.62 16.19 8.47
N ASP A 310 -31.75 16.46 7.17
CA ASP A 310 -32.00 15.46 6.13
C ASP A 310 -30.73 14.88 5.50
N GLY A 311 -29.54 15.40 5.83
CA GLY A 311 -28.29 14.96 5.20
C GLY A 311 -27.84 15.79 4.00
N TYR A 312 -28.50 16.90 3.69
CA TYR A 312 -28.04 17.77 2.62
C TYR A 312 -26.85 18.63 3.08
N PRO A 313 -25.75 18.70 2.30
CA PRO A 313 -24.64 19.57 2.64
C PRO A 313 -25.09 21.03 2.58
N LEU A 314 -24.69 21.80 3.59
CA LEU A 314 -24.83 23.26 3.66
C LEU A 314 -23.45 23.90 3.46
N ASP A 315 -23.39 25.22 3.31
CA ASP A 315 -22.11 25.92 3.31
C ASP A 315 -21.32 25.60 4.59
N ASP A 316 -20.01 25.48 4.49
CA ASP A 316 -19.15 25.25 5.67
C ASP A 316 -19.32 26.36 6.73
N LEU A 317 -19.01 26.07 7.99
CA LEU A 317 -18.99 27.09 9.03
C LEU A 317 -17.85 28.09 8.76
N ALA A 318 -18.23 29.33 8.45
CA ALA A 318 -17.30 30.37 8.00
C ALA A 318 -17.22 31.55 8.97
N TRP A 319 -16.96 31.28 10.25
CA TRP A 319 -16.64 32.37 11.18
C TRP A 319 -15.31 33.03 10.79
N PRO A 320 -15.24 34.38 10.69
CA PRO A 320 -14.03 35.05 10.19
C PRO A 320 -12.74 34.64 10.90
N GLU A 321 -12.78 34.52 12.23
CA GLU A 321 -11.65 34.15 13.08
C GLU A 321 -11.23 32.68 12.85
N LEU A 322 -12.21 31.78 12.75
CA LEU A 322 -11.99 30.36 12.46
C LEU A 322 -11.41 30.18 11.05
N THR A 323 -11.97 30.86 10.06
CA THR A 323 -11.49 30.83 8.67
C THR A 323 -10.07 31.38 8.58
N ALA A 324 -9.77 32.49 9.27
CA ALA A 324 -8.42 33.05 9.33
C ALA A 324 -7.41 32.07 9.97
N ARG A 325 -7.84 31.26 10.96
CA ARG A 325 -7.01 30.22 11.58
C ARG A 325 -6.75 29.03 10.66
N LEU A 326 -7.77 28.57 9.93
CA LEU A 326 -7.72 27.35 9.11
C LEU A 326 -7.12 27.56 7.71
N ALA A 327 -7.34 28.72 7.08
CA ALA A 327 -6.84 29.02 5.74
C ALA A 327 -5.32 28.76 5.54
N PRO A 328 -4.41 29.23 6.42
CA PRO A 328 -2.99 28.93 6.26
C PRO A 328 -2.67 27.44 6.42
N GLN A 329 -3.44 26.70 7.24
CA GLN A 329 -3.25 25.26 7.44
C GLN A 329 -3.69 24.48 6.20
N GLN A 330 -4.82 24.84 5.59
CA GLN A 330 -5.28 24.28 4.32
C GLN A 330 -4.24 24.51 3.20
N ALA A 331 -3.69 25.73 3.11
CA ALA A 331 -2.65 26.04 2.12
C ALA A 331 -1.39 25.18 2.33
N ARG A 332 -0.92 25.03 3.58
CA ARG A 332 0.23 24.18 3.92
C ARG A 332 -0.05 22.70 3.63
N GLN A 333 -1.24 22.21 3.94
CA GLN A 333 -1.63 20.84 3.61
C GLN A 333 -1.56 20.59 2.10
N GLY A 334 -2.08 21.52 1.28
CA GLY A 334 -1.98 21.43 -0.18
C GLY A 334 -0.52 21.40 -0.68
N GLN A 335 0.36 22.19 -0.05
CA GLN A 335 1.79 22.16 -0.34
C GLN A 335 2.41 20.81 0.02
N TYR A 336 2.16 20.27 1.22
CA TYR A 336 2.69 18.97 1.65
C TYR A 336 2.19 17.83 0.78
N LYS A 337 0.90 17.82 0.39
CA LYS A 337 0.36 16.85 -0.56
C LYS A 337 1.11 16.90 -1.89
N THR A 338 1.32 18.11 -2.41
CA THR A 338 2.08 18.31 -3.66
C THR A 338 3.51 17.78 -3.54
N VAL A 339 4.21 18.05 -2.43
CA VAL A 339 5.57 17.54 -2.20
C VAL A 339 5.58 16.02 -2.06
N ALA A 340 4.60 15.44 -1.36
CA ALA A 340 4.45 13.99 -1.21
C ALA A 340 4.26 13.30 -2.58
N ASP A 341 3.46 13.90 -3.45
CA ASP A 341 3.20 13.42 -4.80
C ASP A 341 4.44 13.57 -5.70
N VAL A 342 5.14 14.71 -5.64
CA VAL A 342 6.40 14.91 -6.37
C VAL A 342 7.46 13.90 -5.93
N ALA A 343 7.57 13.62 -4.64
CA ALA A 343 8.49 12.62 -4.11
C ALA A 343 8.16 11.20 -4.63
N LEU A 344 6.86 10.86 -4.71
CA LEU A 344 6.40 9.59 -5.28
C LEU A 344 6.69 9.49 -6.77
N TRP A 345 6.39 10.53 -7.55
CA TRP A 345 6.73 10.58 -8.97
C TRP A 345 8.24 10.49 -9.19
N GLY A 346 9.04 11.14 -8.34
CA GLY A 346 10.49 11.03 -8.34
C GLY A 346 10.96 9.58 -8.15
N LEU A 347 10.37 8.85 -7.21
CA LEU A 347 10.65 7.43 -7.00
C LEU A 347 10.27 6.60 -8.24
N MET A 348 9.08 6.81 -8.79
CA MET A 348 8.62 6.10 -9.99
C MET A 348 9.52 6.36 -11.19
N LEU A 349 9.93 7.60 -11.43
CA LEU A 349 10.84 7.97 -12.52
C LEU A 349 12.23 7.37 -12.33
N MET A 350 12.75 7.37 -11.11
CA MET A 350 14.03 6.76 -10.77
C MET A 350 13.99 5.25 -11.03
N PHE A 351 13.01 4.52 -10.48
CA PHE A 351 12.88 3.07 -10.70
C PHE A 351 12.59 2.73 -12.16
N GLY A 352 11.74 3.51 -12.83
CA GLY A 352 11.50 3.37 -14.27
C GLY A 352 12.77 3.58 -15.10
N GLY A 353 13.57 4.60 -14.78
CA GLY A 353 14.86 4.87 -15.42
C GLY A 353 15.87 3.74 -15.21
N LEU A 354 15.94 3.18 -14.00
CA LEU A 354 16.77 2.01 -13.70
C LEU A 354 16.33 0.78 -14.49
N GLY A 355 15.01 0.55 -14.59
CA GLY A 355 14.44 -0.51 -15.41
C GLY A 355 14.85 -0.40 -16.88
N VAL A 356 14.74 0.80 -17.45
CA VAL A 356 15.17 1.09 -18.84
C VAL A 356 16.68 0.91 -19.01
N ALA A 357 17.49 1.36 -18.05
CA ALA A 357 18.94 1.21 -18.10
C ALA A 357 19.37 -0.27 -18.04
N ALA A 358 18.77 -1.04 -17.14
CA ALA A 358 18.99 -2.48 -17.01
C ALA A 358 18.61 -3.22 -18.30
N TRP A 359 17.46 -2.89 -18.89
CA TRP A 359 17.00 -3.46 -20.16
C TRP A 359 17.96 -3.16 -21.33
N ARG A 360 18.43 -1.90 -21.45
CA ARG A 360 19.43 -1.53 -22.46
C ARG A 360 20.75 -2.27 -22.27
N GLN A 361 21.18 -2.46 -21.02
CA GLN A 361 22.42 -3.17 -20.72
C GLN A 361 22.32 -4.65 -21.10
N GLN A 362 21.16 -5.28 -20.89
CA GLN A 362 20.91 -6.64 -21.34
C GLN A 362 20.97 -6.76 -22.86
N ARG A 363 20.36 -5.83 -23.62
CA ARG A 363 20.46 -5.82 -25.09
C ARG A 363 21.90 -5.72 -25.59
N LYS A 364 22.71 -4.81 -25.03
CA LYS A 364 24.13 -4.68 -25.40
C LYS A 364 24.94 -5.95 -25.13
N LYS A 365 24.61 -6.71 -24.09
CA LYS A 365 25.26 -8.00 -23.81
C LYS A 365 24.85 -9.07 -24.84
N GLY A 366 23.60 -9.05 -25.32
CA GLY A 366 23.14 -9.93 -26.40
C GLY A 366 23.83 -9.65 -27.75
N ASP A 367 23.99 -8.36 -28.09
CA ASP A 367 24.59 -7.96 -29.38
C ASP A 367 26.11 -8.15 -29.41
N GLY A 368 26.80 -8.01 -28.27
CA GLY A 368 28.26 -8.18 -28.18
C GLY A 368 28.74 -9.63 -28.24
N ALA A 369 27.89 -10.59 -27.84
CA ALA A 369 28.22 -12.01 -27.89
C ALA A 369 28.15 -12.61 -29.32
N THR A 370 27.65 -11.87 -30.30
CA THR A 370 27.50 -12.33 -31.70
C THR A 370 28.51 -11.72 -32.69
N ALA A 371 29.49 -10.92 -32.22
CA ALA A 371 30.29 -10.04 -33.09
C ALA A 371 31.72 -10.51 -33.45
N GLU A 372 32.18 -11.70 -33.07
CA GLU A 372 33.50 -12.23 -33.50
C GLU A 372 33.39 -13.42 -34.47
N ILE A 373 32.37 -13.39 -35.33
CA ILE A 373 32.27 -14.32 -36.47
C ILE A 373 32.07 -13.49 -37.71
N ALA A 374 33.19 -13.29 -38.41
CA ALA A 374 33.37 -12.64 -39.71
C ALA A 374 32.69 -11.26 -39.85
N LYS A 375 33.51 -10.23 -40.06
CA LYS A 375 33.11 -8.88 -40.50
C LYS A 375 32.00 -9.04 -41.57
N PRO A 376 30.72 -8.83 -41.24
CA PRO A 376 29.67 -9.06 -42.22
C PRO A 376 29.87 -8.04 -43.33
N GLU A 377 29.78 -8.48 -44.58
CA GLU A 377 29.62 -7.57 -45.71
C GLU A 377 28.59 -6.51 -45.33
N ALA A 378 28.91 -5.25 -45.64
CA ALA A 378 28.07 -4.12 -45.29
C ALA A 378 26.62 -4.47 -45.64
N PRO A 379 25.67 -4.37 -44.68
CA PRO A 379 24.31 -4.80 -44.92
C PRO A 379 23.81 -4.08 -46.16
N SER A 380 23.33 -4.85 -47.13
CA SER A 380 22.86 -4.29 -48.39
C SER A 380 21.87 -3.15 -48.11
N PRO A 381 21.76 -2.10 -48.94
CA PRO A 381 20.85 -0.98 -48.71
C PRO A 381 19.41 -1.42 -48.36
N ARG A 382 18.98 -2.58 -48.89
CA ARG A 382 17.71 -3.22 -48.52
C ARG A 382 17.62 -3.69 -47.06
N GLN A 383 18.68 -4.26 -46.50
CA GLN A 383 18.73 -4.69 -45.09
C GLN A 383 18.73 -3.49 -44.13
N THR A 384 19.39 -2.39 -44.50
CA THR A 384 19.35 -1.15 -43.72
C THR A 384 17.94 -0.55 -43.70
N VAL A 385 17.24 -0.57 -44.84
CA VAL A 385 15.85 -0.10 -44.95
C VAL A 385 14.91 -0.99 -44.13
N VAL A 386 15.06 -2.32 -44.16
CA VAL A 386 14.21 -3.25 -43.38
C VAL A 386 14.45 -3.13 -41.87
N ALA A 387 15.71 -2.98 -41.44
CA ALA A 387 16.04 -2.76 -40.03
C ALA A 387 15.52 -1.40 -39.53
N ALA A 388 15.63 -0.36 -40.35
CA ALA A 388 15.04 0.96 -40.05
C ALA A 388 13.52 0.89 -39.99
N TRP A 389 12.88 0.09 -40.85
CA TRP A 389 11.43 -0.13 -40.82
C TRP A 389 10.99 -0.89 -39.56
N HIS A 390 11.75 -1.92 -39.13
CA HIS A 390 11.47 -2.64 -37.89
C HIS A 390 11.64 -1.77 -36.65
N LEU A 391 12.69 -0.94 -36.61
CA LEU A 391 12.91 0.01 -35.52
C LEU A 391 11.80 1.07 -35.51
N GLY A 392 11.43 1.60 -36.68
CA GLY A 392 10.31 2.51 -36.84
C GLY A 392 8.98 1.92 -36.37
N ALA A 393 8.70 0.66 -36.72
CA ALA A 393 7.49 -0.04 -36.28
C ALA A 393 7.48 -0.33 -34.77
N GLN A 394 8.62 -0.69 -34.17
CA GLN A 394 8.73 -0.90 -32.71
C GLN A 394 8.61 0.41 -31.92
N ILE A 395 9.22 1.50 -32.42
CA ILE A 395 9.07 2.83 -31.83
C ILE A 395 7.62 3.30 -31.97
N PHE A 396 7.01 3.15 -33.15
CA PHE A 396 5.62 3.51 -33.39
C PHE A 396 4.66 2.71 -32.50
N PHE A 397 4.89 1.40 -32.34
CA PHE A 397 4.07 0.54 -31.47
C PHE A 397 4.24 0.93 -29.99
N GLY A 398 5.46 1.11 -29.51
CA GLY A 398 5.73 1.54 -28.13
C GLY A 398 5.17 2.93 -27.83
N LEU A 399 5.29 3.86 -28.77
CA LEU A 399 4.74 5.21 -28.67
C LEU A 399 3.20 5.19 -28.69
N SER A 400 2.59 4.35 -29.55
CA SER A 400 1.13 4.18 -29.60
C SER A 400 0.58 3.55 -28.32
N LEU A 401 1.32 2.62 -27.71
CA LEU A 401 0.95 1.96 -26.46
C LEU A 401 1.10 2.93 -25.28
N PHE A 402 2.16 3.74 -25.26
CA PHE A 402 2.38 4.80 -24.27
C PHE A 402 1.34 5.93 -24.38
N LEU A 403 1.06 6.41 -25.60
CA LEU A 403 0.03 7.42 -25.86
C LEU A 403 -1.39 6.88 -25.58
N GLY A 404 -1.66 5.61 -25.88
CA GLY A 404 -2.91 4.94 -25.51
C GLY A 404 -3.09 4.80 -24.00
N LEU A 405 -2.00 4.51 -23.26
CA LEU A 405 -2.01 4.47 -21.80
C LEU A 405 -2.22 5.87 -21.20
N LEU A 406 -1.51 6.88 -21.72
CA LEU A 406 -1.69 8.29 -21.31
C LEU A 406 -3.10 8.80 -21.62
N ALA A 407 -3.66 8.46 -22.78
CA ALA A 407 -5.03 8.80 -23.14
C ALA A 407 -6.04 8.08 -22.24
N ALA A 408 -5.84 6.80 -21.92
CA ALA A 408 -6.69 6.06 -20.99
C ALA A 408 -6.63 6.61 -19.56
N ILE A 409 -5.45 6.99 -19.07
CA ILE A 409 -5.26 7.64 -17.76
C ILE A 409 -5.90 9.03 -17.76
N SER A 410 -5.68 9.82 -18.82
CA SER A 410 -6.29 11.14 -19.00
C SER A 410 -7.82 11.08 -19.12
N TRP A 411 -8.37 10.01 -19.70
CA TRP A 411 -9.82 9.81 -19.80
C TRP A 411 -10.43 9.26 -18.51
N GLY A 412 -9.70 8.42 -17.77
CA GLY A 412 -10.10 7.92 -16.45
C GLY A 412 -10.30 9.05 -15.43
N PHE A 413 -9.48 10.11 -15.52
CA PHE A 413 -9.64 11.33 -14.73
C PHE A 413 -10.89 12.18 -15.07
N LYS A 414 -11.64 11.85 -16.13
CA LYS A 414 -12.91 12.52 -16.50
C LYS A 414 -14.10 11.56 -16.45
N GLY A 415 -14.25 10.84 -15.35
CA GLY A 415 -15.53 10.60 -14.65
C GLY A 415 -16.69 9.82 -15.29
N THR A 416 -16.81 9.59 -16.61
CA THR A 416 -18.08 9.01 -17.15
C THR A 416 -17.98 7.97 -18.27
N VAL A 417 -16.79 7.57 -18.74
CA VAL A 417 -16.68 6.52 -19.80
C VAL A 417 -15.69 5.39 -19.41
N GLY A 418 -15.52 5.17 -18.10
CA GLY A 418 -14.38 4.46 -17.50
C GLY A 418 -14.17 2.99 -17.86
N ALA A 419 -15.21 2.22 -18.19
CA ALA A 419 -15.06 0.78 -18.44
C ALA A 419 -15.04 0.42 -19.95
N TRP A 420 -15.96 0.98 -20.73
CA TRP A 420 -16.15 0.59 -22.13
C TRP A 420 -15.06 1.14 -23.07
N GLY A 421 -14.57 2.35 -22.84
CA GLY A 421 -13.46 2.92 -23.62
C GLY A 421 -12.17 2.15 -23.40
N PHE A 422 -11.95 1.68 -22.17
CA PHE A 422 -10.77 0.88 -21.82
C PHE A 422 -10.88 -0.57 -22.30
N LEU A 423 -12.05 -1.20 -22.19
CA LEU A 423 -12.32 -2.51 -22.78
C LEU A 423 -12.22 -2.49 -24.31
N ALA A 424 -12.63 -1.41 -24.98
CA ALA A 424 -12.41 -1.22 -26.42
C ALA A 424 -10.92 -1.07 -26.75
N GLY A 425 -10.15 -0.35 -25.93
CA GLY A 425 -8.69 -0.23 -26.06
C GLY A 425 -7.97 -1.57 -25.89
N ILE A 426 -8.35 -2.36 -24.88
CA ILE A 426 -7.85 -3.73 -24.68
C ILE A 426 -8.29 -4.64 -25.82
N ALA A 427 -9.54 -4.58 -26.26
CA ALA A 427 -10.03 -5.38 -27.38
C ALA A 427 -9.28 -5.06 -28.67
N VAL A 428 -8.93 -3.79 -28.94
CA VAL A 428 -8.09 -3.38 -30.06
C VAL A 428 -6.65 -3.87 -29.90
N LEU A 429 -6.06 -3.79 -28.69
CA LEU A 429 -4.71 -4.31 -28.42
C LEU A 429 -4.63 -5.83 -28.53
N VAL A 430 -5.63 -6.55 -28.03
CA VAL A 430 -5.76 -8.01 -28.14
C VAL A 430 -6.05 -8.40 -29.58
N TYR A 431 -6.90 -7.68 -30.31
CA TYR A 431 -7.17 -7.90 -31.73
C TYR A 431 -5.90 -7.69 -32.58
N LEU A 432 -5.15 -6.62 -32.33
CA LEU A 432 -3.86 -6.36 -32.96
C LEU A 432 -2.84 -7.44 -32.60
N ALA A 433 -2.75 -7.87 -31.33
CA ALA A 433 -1.87 -8.95 -30.92
C ALA A 433 -2.26 -10.29 -31.57
N VAL A 434 -3.54 -10.65 -31.58
CA VAL A 434 -4.04 -11.93 -32.10
C VAL A 434 -4.06 -11.99 -33.63
N LEU A 435 -4.20 -10.88 -34.35
CA LEU A 435 -4.12 -10.89 -35.82
C LEU A 435 -2.72 -10.63 -36.36
N LEU A 436 -1.93 -9.78 -35.69
CA LEU A 436 -0.58 -9.49 -36.13
C LEU A 436 0.38 -10.58 -35.67
N LEU A 437 0.31 -11.13 -34.44
CA LEU A 437 1.27 -12.15 -34.03
C LEU A 437 1.25 -13.42 -34.89
N PRO A 438 0.13 -14.02 -35.31
CA PRO A 438 0.15 -15.23 -36.13
C PRO A 438 0.56 -14.96 -37.57
N ARG A 439 0.15 -13.82 -38.16
CA ARG A 439 0.60 -13.44 -39.52
C ARG A 439 2.06 -13.02 -39.55
N HIS A 440 2.57 -12.38 -38.50
CA HIS A 440 4.00 -12.12 -38.34
C HIS A 440 4.76 -13.40 -37.98
N ALA A 441 4.23 -14.28 -37.12
CA ALA A 441 4.88 -15.52 -36.72
C ALA A 441 4.97 -16.49 -37.89
N HIS A 442 3.95 -16.63 -38.75
CA HIS A 442 4.00 -17.55 -39.88
C HIS A 442 4.90 -17.05 -41.03
N PHE A 443 5.02 -15.73 -41.20
CA PHE A 443 5.92 -15.11 -42.19
C PHE A 443 7.37 -14.98 -41.68
N LEU A 444 7.55 -14.75 -40.38
CA LEU A 444 8.86 -14.74 -39.71
C LEU A 444 9.36 -16.17 -39.48
N ASP A 445 8.56 -17.14 -39.04
CA ASP A 445 9.03 -18.52 -38.80
C ASP A 445 9.69 -19.07 -40.06
N TRP A 446 9.05 -19.05 -41.22
CA TRP A 446 9.66 -19.75 -42.35
C TRP A 446 10.96 -19.09 -42.87
N ARG A 447 11.04 -17.75 -42.96
CA ARG A 447 12.26 -17.08 -43.47
C ARG A 447 13.31 -16.81 -42.39
N VAL A 448 12.89 -16.46 -41.17
CA VAL A 448 13.80 -16.22 -40.05
C VAL A 448 14.27 -17.53 -39.46
N GLU A 449 13.49 -18.61 -39.44
CA GLU A 449 13.99 -19.93 -39.03
C GLU A 449 14.98 -20.49 -40.05
N GLN A 450 14.74 -20.34 -41.37
CA GLN A 450 15.73 -20.72 -42.40
C GLN A 450 17.02 -19.88 -42.31
N HIS A 451 16.88 -18.56 -42.12
CA HIS A 451 18.04 -17.67 -42.04
C HIS A 451 18.77 -17.74 -40.69
N LEU A 452 18.06 -17.97 -39.58
CA LEU A 452 18.64 -18.25 -38.26
C LEU A 452 19.22 -19.65 -38.19
N LYS A 453 18.66 -20.67 -38.84
CA LYS A 453 19.31 -21.99 -38.94
C LYS A 453 20.60 -21.89 -39.75
N ALA A 454 20.59 -21.17 -40.86
CA ALA A 454 21.78 -20.93 -41.68
C ALA A 454 22.84 -20.06 -40.97
N GLN A 455 22.44 -18.97 -40.30
CA GLN A 455 23.36 -18.13 -39.53
C GLN A 455 23.79 -18.77 -38.21
N ALA A 456 22.94 -19.55 -37.55
CA ALA A 456 23.31 -20.33 -36.38
C ALA A 456 24.33 -21.38 -36.80
N GLN A 457 24.07 -22.21 -37.82
CA GLN A 457 25.06 -23.18 -38.33
C GLN A 457 26.39 -22.53 -38.74
N ALA A 458 26.38 -21.30 -39.26
CA ALA A 458 27.60 -20.54 -39.58
C ALA A 458 28.27 -19.88 -38.36
N ARG A 459 27.59 -19.75 -37.21
CA ARG A 459 28.06 -19.09 -35.99
C ARG A 459 28.30 -20.02 -34.80
N LEU A 460 28.00 -21.31 -34.95
CA LEU A 460 28.31 -22.32 -33.95
C LEU A 460 29.85 -22.47 -33.89
N PRO A 461 30.51 -22.31 -32.73
CA PRO A 461 31.93 -22.69 -32.61
C PRO A 461 32.10 -24.12 -33.10
N ALA A 462 33.20 -24.41 -33.81
CA ALA A 462 33.47 -25.68 -34.52
C ALA A 462 32.90 -26.98 -33.88
N PRO A 463 32.94 -27.21 -32.56
CA PRO A 463 32.31 -28.40 -31.94
C PRO A 463 30.77 -28.49 -32.00
N LEU A 464 30.03 -27.39 -32.20
CA LEU A 464 28.57 -27.39 -32.35
C LEU A 464 28.12 -27.69 -33.80
N ALA A 465 29.03 -27.55 -34.77
CA ALA A 465 28.78 -27.86 -36.17
C ALA A 465 29.13 -29.31 -36.55
N ASP A 466 29.66 -30.09 -35.59
CA ASP A 466 29.90 -31.51 -35.79
C ASP A 466 28.55 -32.23 -35.96
N PRO A 467 28.23 -32.73 -37.18
CA PRO A 467 26.95 -33.40 -37.44
C PRO A 467 26.80 -34.68 -36.62
N ALA A 468 27.87 -35.15 -35.98
CA ALA A 468 27.85 -36.34 -35.15
C ALA A 468 27.29 -36.08 -33.74
N VAL A 469 27.24 -34.83 -33.27
CA VAL A 469 26.62 -34.48 -31.98
C VAL A 469 25.11 -34.36 -32.12
N GLN A 470 24.38 -35.26 -31.45
CA GLN A 470 22.92 -35.23 -31.40
C GLN A 470 22.45 -34.25 -30.32
N TRP A 471 22.01 -33.07 -30.73
CA TRP A 471 21.50 -32.03 -29.83
C TRP A 471 20.01 -32.20 -29.52
N ILE A 472 19.67 -32.15 -28.25
CA ILE A 472 18.31 -32.15 -27.71
C ILE A 472 18.00 -30.72 -27.26
N ALA A 473 17.02 -30.10 -27.90
CA ALA A 473 16.50 -28.78 -27.53
C ALA A 473 15.49 -28.89 -26.37
N PRO A 474 15.20 -27.80 -25.64
CA PRO A 474 14.19 -27.80 -24.60
C PRO A 474 12.80 -28.04 -25.20
N SER A 475 11.88 -28.59 -24.41
CA SER A 475 10.49 -28.76 -24.82
C SER A 475 9.81 -27.40 -25.02
N ASN A 476 9.31 -27.13 -26.23
CA ASN A 476 8.55 -25.91 -26.54
C ASN A 476 7.36 -25.71 -25.58
N ARG A 477 6.73 -26.79 -25.12
CA ARG A 477 5.62 -26.72 -24.14
C ARG A 477 6.08 -26.12 -22.81
N LEU A 478 7.27 -26.47 -22.33
CA LEU A 478 7.76 -25.96 -21.06
C LEU A 478 8.12 -24.48 -21.18
N VAL A 479 8.75 -24.07 -22.29
CA VAL A 479 9.05 -22.65 -22.58
C VAL A 479 7.76 -21.82 -22.64
N ILE A 480 6.69 -22.36 -23.23
CA ILE A 480 5.38 -21.69 -23.30
C ILE A 480 4.73 -21.61 -21.92
N ILE A 481 4.64 -22.71 -21.17
CA ILE A 481 4.06 -22.74 -19.81
C ILE A 481 4.78 -21.72 -18.92
N LEU A 482 6.11 -21.71 -19.00
CA LEU A 482 6.94 -20.81 -18.22
C LEU A 482 6.75 -19.34 -18.62
N GLY A 483 6.60 -19.07 -19.92
CA GLY A 483 6.24 -17.73 -20.43
C GLY A 483 4.86 -17.26 -19.95
N VAL A 484 3.88 -18.17 -19.90
CA VAL A 484 2.53 -17.87 -19.36
C VAL A 484 2.59 -17.62 -17.85
N VAL A 485 3.32 -18.43 -17.09
CA VAL A 485 3.52 -18.21 -15.65
C VAL A 485 4.18 -16.85 -15.41
N ILE A 486 5.22 -16.50 -16.16
CA ILE A 486 5.85 -15.17 -16.09
C ILE A 486 4.82 -14.06 -16.39
N ALA A 487 4.05 -14.17 -17.48
CA ALA A 487 3.08 -13.16 -17.85
C ALA A 487 2.00 -12.97 -16.76
N LEU A 488 1.43 -14.06 -16.27
CA LEU A 488 0.44 -14.03 -15.19
C LEU A 488 1.01 -13.45 -13.89
N THR A 489 2.26 -13.79 -13.55
CA THR A 489 2.85 -13.30 -12.30
C THR A 489 3.30 -11.84 -12.38
N ASN A 490 3.58 -11.34 -13.59
CA ASN A 490 3.77 -9.90 -13.82
C ASN A 490 2.46 -9.10 -13.81
N LEU A 491 1.32 -9.76 -14.11
CA LEU A 491 -0.01 -9.15 -14.03
C LEU A 491 -0.57 -9.14 -12.60
N LEU A 492 -0.23 -10.14 -11.79
CA LEU A 492 -0.66 -10.28 -10.40
C LEU A 492 -0.50 -9.01 -9.52
N PRO A 493 0.64 -8.28 -9.52
CA PRO A 493 0.77 -7.04 -8.74
C PRO A 493 -0.15 -5.90 -9.17
N TRP A 494 -0.75 -5.98 -10.36
CA TRP A 494 -1.69 -4.97 -10.85
C TRP A 494 -3.14 -5.28 -10.45
N LEU A 495 -3.44 -6.51 -10.03
CA LEU A 495 -4.78 -6.90 -9.58
C LEU A 495 -5.28 -6.07 -8.39
N PRO A 496 -4.48 -5.79 -7.34
CA PRO A 496 -4.92 -4.96 -6.22
C PRO A 496 -5.24 -3.52 -6.61
N PHE A 497 -4.43 -2.93 -7.49
CA PHE A 497 -4.70 -1.61 -8.04
C PHE A 497 -6.01 -1.59 -8.84
N TRP A 498 -6.26 -2.65 -9.62
CA TRP A 498 -7.52 -2.86 -10.33
C TRP A 498 -8.73 -3.05 -9.42
N PHE A 499 -8.59 -3.85 -8.37
CA PHE A 499 -9.66 -4.07 -7.40
C PHE A 499 -9.99 -2.76 -6.67
N LYS A 500 -8.98 -1.98 -6.26
CA LYS A 500 -9.18 -0.65 -5.67
C LYS A 500 -9.96 0.29 -6.60
N GLU A 501 -9.61 0.34 -7.89
CA GLU A 501 -10.34 1.17 -8.86
C GLU A 501 -11.74 0.64 -9.24
N MET A 502 -12.00 -0.65 -9.03
CA MET A 502 -13.34 -1.22 -9.14
C MET A 502 -14.18 -1.00 -7.86
N GLY A 503 -13.69 -0.19 -6.91
CA GLY A 503 -14.37 0.10 -5.66
C GLY A 503 -14.28 -1.03 -4.63
N HIS A 504 -13.41 -2.04 -4.85
CA HIS A 504 -13.15 -3.03 -3.81
C HIS A 504 -12.23 -2.44 -2.73
N PRO A 505 -12.56 -2.65 -1.45
CA PRO A 505 -11.79 -2.12 -0.33
C PRO A 505 -10.50 -2.92 -0.14
N LEU A 506 -9.49 -2.62 -0.96
CA LEU A 506 -8.13 -3.04 -0.65
C LEU A 506 -7.43 -1.89 0.06
N SER A 507 -7.02 -2.15 1.29
CA SER A 507 -6.21 -1.21 2.06
C SER A 507 -4.96 -0.82 1.26
N HIS A 508 -4.45 0.38 1.52
CA HIS A 508 -3.23 0.85 0.87
C HIS A 508 -2.06 -0.11 1.12
N GLU A 509 -2.02 -0.75 2.28
CA GLU A 509 -1.04 -1.76 2.70
C GLU A 509 -1.13 -3.05 1.87
N ALA A 510 -2.34 -3.54 1.61
CA ALA A 510 -2.55 -4.72 0.77
C ALA A 510 -2.00 -4.48 -0.64
N THR A 511 -2.27 -3.31 -1.22
CA THR A 511 -1.77 -2.92 -2.54
C THR A 511 -0.24 -2.93 -2.60
N TRP A 512 0.43 -2.36 -1.59
CA TRP A 512 1.89 -2.34 -1.50
C TRP A 512 2.49 -3.74 -1.31
N THR A 513 1.88 -4.55 -0.44
CA THR A 513 2.34 -5.92 -0.15
C THR A 513 2.36 -6.75 -1.43
N TRP A 514 1.30 -6.69 -2.23
CA TRP A 514 1.25 -7.37 -3.52
C TRP A 514 2.25 -6.84 -4.55
N MET A 515 2.48 -5.53 -4.62
CA MET A 515 3.53 -4.97 -5.48
C MET A 515 4.92 -5.48 -5.08
N VAL A 516 5.25 -5.47 -3.79
CA VAL A 516 6.55 -5.96 -3.30
C VAL A 516 6.70 -7.47 -3.52
N LEU A 517 5.64 -8.25 -3.28
CA LEU A 517 5.63 -9.70 -3.50
C LEU A 517 5.83 -10.10 -4.97
N SER A 518 5.59 -9.20 -5.92
CA SER A 518 5.80 -9.48 -7.35
C SER A 518 7.23 -9.28 -7.86
N ILE A 519 8.03 -8.46 -7.17
CA ILE A 519 9.42 -8.17 -7.55
C ILE A 519 10.27 -9.45 -7.73
N PRO A 520 10.18 -10.47 -6.84
CA PRO A 520 10.92 -11.73 -7.02
C PRO A 520 10.54 -12.48 -8.28
N PHE A 521 9.27 -12.46 -8.67
CA PHE A 521 8.80 -13.12 -9.88
C PHE A 521 9.27 -12.40 -11.13
N LEU A 522 9.36 -11.07 -11.07
CA LEU A 522 9.96 -10.25 -12.11
C LEU A 522 11.46 -10.54 -12.26
N VAL A 523 12.19 -10.68 -11.15
CA VAL A 523 13.62 -11.07 -11.15
C VAL A 523 13.82 -12.51 -11.61
N ALA A 524 12.94 -13.43 -11.21
CA ALA A 524 12.98 -14.82 -11.65
C ALA A 524 12.73 -14.91 -13.16
N SER A 525 11.85 -14.08 -13.73
CA SER A 525 11.57 -14.07 -15.16
C SER A 525 12.78 -13.74 -16.04
N ILE A 526 13.68 -12.87 -15.57
CA ILE A 526 14.94 -12.53 -16.25
C ILE A 526 15.87 -13.74 -16.37
N GLY A 527 15.83 -14.68 -15.41
CA GLY A 527 16.60 -15.92 -15.47
C GLY A 527 16.10 -16.90 -16.54
N LEU A 528 14.82 -16.80 -16.93
CA LEU A 528 14.12 -17.81 -17.73
C LEU A 528 14.23 -17.58 -19.24
N GLU A 529 14.50 -16.35 -19.70
CA GLU A 529 14.83 -16.10 -21.12
C GLU A 529 16.08 -16.88 -21.57
N ASN A 530 17.01 -17.12 -20.64
CA ASN A 530 18.22 -17.91 -20.90
C ASN A 530 17.93 -19.40 -21.14
N LEU A 531 16.72 -19.89 -20.83
CA LEU A 531 16.35 -21.29 -21.04
C LEU A 531 16.17 -21.67 -22.52
N ARG A 532 15.87 -20.70 -23.39
CA ARG A 532 15.68 -20.95 -24.84
C ARG A 532 16.95 -21.43 -25.54
N PHE A 533 18.12 -21.13 -24.96
CA PHE A 533 19.43 -21.47 -25.51
C PHE A 533 20.07 -22.66 -24.79
N HIS A 534 19.29 -23.45 -24.06
CA HIS A 534 19.77 -24.68 -23.43
C HIS A 534 19.71 -25.85 -24.40
N GLN A 535 20.85 -26.47 -24.72
CA GLN A 535 20.87 -27.68 -25.53
C GLN A 535 21.72 -28.74 -24.85
N LEU A 536 21.24 -29.98 -24.87
CA LEU A 536 21.97 -31.14 -24.36
C LEU A 536 22.41 -31.99 -25.55
N GLY A 537 23.71 -32.12 -25.76
CA GLY A 537 24.29 -32.87 -26.87
C GLY A 537 24.91 -34.18 -26.41
N MET A 538 24.78 -35.22 -27.23
CA MET A 538 25.46 -36.50 -27.05
C MET A 538 26.32 -36.81 -28.28
N TYR A 539 27.58 -37.17 -28.06
CA TYR A 539 28.42 -37.77 -29.11
C TYR A 539 29.42 -38.73 -28.48
N ASP A 540 29.47 -39.94 -29.02
CA ASP A 540 30.30 -41.02 -28.49
C ASP A 540 30.04 -41.20 -26.97
N ASP A 541 31.08 -41.16 -26.14
CA ASP A 541 30.97 -41.24 -24.68
C ASP A 541 31.03 -39.88 -23.96
N ARG A 542 30.73 -38.78 -24.68
CA ARG A 542 30.79 -37.42 -24.13
C ARG A 542 29.42 -36.75 -24.12
N MET A 543 29.14 -36.10 -22.99
CA MET A 543 28.01 -35.19 -22.85
C MET A 543 28.44 -33.76 -23.09
N TRP A 544 27.62 -33.05 -23.85
CA TRP A 544 27.77 -31.64 -24.17
C TRP A 544 26.60 -30.88 -23.59
N LEU A 545 26.86 -29.75 -22.95
CA LEU A 545 25.82 -28.88 -22.44
C LEU A 545 26.10 -27.46 -22.92
N ASN A 546 25.20 -26.94 -23.75
CA ASN A 546 25.18 -25.56 -24.19
C ASN A 546 24.20 -24.80 -23.31
N GLN A 547 24.69 -23.84 -22.52
CA GLN A 547 23.86 -22.92 -21.74
C GLN A 547 24.20 -21.49 -22.17
N ASN A 548 23.30 -20.86 -22.92
CA ASN A 548 23.44 -19.46 -23.33
C ASN A 548 24.74 -19.18 -24.11
N GLY A 549 25.12 -20.10 -25.02
CA GLY A 549 26.33 -20.00 -25.83
C GLY A 549 27.60 -20.50 -25.15
N SER A 550 27.56 -20.78 -23.84
CA SER A 550 28.66 -21.46 -23.14
C SER A 550 28.51 -22.96 -23.30
N ILE A 551 29.42 -23.59 -24.03
CA ILE A 551 29.42 -25.03 -24.26
C ILE A 551 30.47 -25.66 -23.36
N VAL A 552 30.04 -26.64 -22.58
CA VAL A 552 30.93 -27.48 -21.80
C VAL A 552 30.76 -28.92 -22.22
N SER A 553 31.83 -29.71 -22.17
CA SER A 553 31.75 -31.14 -22.44
C SER A 553 32.56 -31.95 -21.45
N ALA A 554 32.05 -33.12 -21.09
CA ALA A 554 32.74 -34.08 -20.24
C ALA A 554 32.47 -35.50 -20.72
N PRO A 555 33.41 -36.44 -20.55
CA PRO A 555 33.10 -37.86 -20.56
C PRO A 555 31.92 -38.15 -19.63
N ILE A 556 31.05 -39.09 -20.00
CA ILE A 556 29.84 -39.45 -19.24
C ILE A 556 30.18 -39.83 -17.79
N GLU A 557 31.34 -40.45 -17.54
CA GLU A 557 31.83 -40.83 -16.21
C GLU A 557 32.16 -39.64 -15.30
N GLN A 558 32.51 -38.50 -15.92
CA GLN A 558 32.84 -37.26 -15.19
C GLN A 558 31.61 -36.39 -14.95
N ALA A 559 30.50 -36.68 -15.62
CA ALA A 559 29.26 -36.01 -15.36
C ALA A 559 28.64 -36.50 -14.05
N ILE A 560 27.87 -35.62 -13.42
CA ILE A 560 27.18 -35.92 -12.18
C ILE A 560 25.67 -35.90 -12.44
N SER A 561 24.95 -36.92 -11.99
CA SER A 561 23.51 -37.04 -12.22
C SER A 561 22.77 -37.60 -11.02
N ASN A 562 21.54 -37.15 -10.81
CA ASN A 562 20.59 -37.77 -9.88
C ASN A 562 19.32 -38.26 -10.60
N ARG A 563 19.39 -38.42 -11.94
CA ARG A 563 18.25 -38.68 -12.86
C ARG A 563 17.23 -37.56 -13.03
N THR A 564 17.28 -36.51 -12.21
CA THR A 564 16.44 -35.31 -12.37
C THR A 564 17.25 -34.13 -12.90
N PHE A 565 18.52 -34.05 -12.52
CA PHE A 565 19.49 -33.02 -12.87
C PHE A 565 20.75 -33.68 -13.40
N LEU A 566 21.38 -32.97 -14.32
CA LEU A 566 22.65 -33.35 -14.92
C LEU A 566 23.63 -32.20 -14.75
N VAL A 567 24.85 -32.51 -14.29
CA VAL A 567 25.94 -31.55 -14.15
C VAL A 567 27.10 -31.97 -15.05
N VAL A 568 27.46 -31.12 -16.01
CA VAL A 568 28.57 -31.32 -16.95
C VAL A 568 29.60 -30.21 -16.74
N GLN A 569 30.81 -30.54 -16.29
CA GLN A 569 31.86 -29.57 -15.90
C GLN A 569 31.35 -28.42 -15.01
N GLY A 570 30.42 -28.74 -14.10
CA GLY A 570 29.81 -27.79 -13.17
C GLY A 570 28.66 -26.96 -13.74
N SER A 571 28.31 -27.07 -15.02
CA SER A 571 27.08 -26.53 -15.59
C SER A 571 25.93 -27.48 -15.31
N THR A 572 24.83 -26.98 -14.74
CA THR A 572 23.71 -27.83 -14.27
C THR A 572 22.47 -27.60 -15.13
N THR A 573 21.83 -28.68 -15.59
CA THR A 573 20.56 -28.63 -16.31
C THR A 573 19.54 -29.63 -15.72
N PRO A 574 18.27 -29.23 -15.50
CA PRO A 574 17.19 -30.16 -15.22
C PRO A 574 16.85 -30.99 -16.46
N LEU A 575 16.77 -32.31 -16.33
CA LEU A 575 16.39 -33.19 -17.43
C LEU A 575 14.91 -33.00 -17.84
N SER A 576 14.07 -32.45 -16.95
CA SER A 576 12.68 -32.08 -17.25
C SER A 576 12.55 -30.93 -18.25
N LEU A 577 13.63 -30.20 -18.55
CA LEU A 577 13.62 -29.17 -19.58
C LEU A 577 13.48 -29.73 -20.98
N TYR A 578 13.87 -30.99 -21.19
CA TYR A 578 13.97 -31.60 -22.52
C TYR A 578 12.79 -32.56 -22.77
N PRO A 579 12.45 -32.85 -24.04
CA PRO A 579 11.45 -33.85 -24.37
C PRO A 579 11.77 -35.20 -23.73
N ARG A 580 10.85 -35.72 -22.91
CA ARG A 580 11.04 -36.96 -22.17
C ARG A 580 11.48 -38.13 -23.05
N ARG A 581 10.90 -38.24 -24.26
CA ARG A 581 11.23 -39.27 -25.24
C ARG A 581 12.71 -39.22 -25.67
N ASP A 582 13.27 -38.03 -25.84
CA ASP A 582 14.65 -37.86 -26.26
C ASP A 582 15.62 -38.14 -25.11
N ILE A 583 15.27 -37.73 -23.88
CA ILE A 583 16.03 -38.09 -22.68
C ILE A 583 16.05 -39.60 -22.45
N GLU A 584 14.90 -40.28 -22.55
CA GLU A 584 14.78 -41.74 -22.40
C GLU A 584 15.56 -42.50 -23.47
N ARG A 585 15.59 -42.00 -24.70
CA ARG A 585 16.28 -42.64 -25.81
C ARG A 585 17.80 -42.40 -25.80
N LEU A 586 18.24 -41.18 -25.50
CA LEU A 586 19.62 -40.75 -25.76
C LEU A 586 20.46 -40.57 -24.49
N VAL A 587 19.85 -40.17 -23.38
CA VAL A 587 20.58 -39.74 -22.18
C VAL A 587 20.49 -40.79 -21.07
N LEU A 588 19.28 -41.25 -20.75
CA LEU A 588 19.03 -42.22 -19.68
C LEU A 588 19.84 -43.52 -19.80
N PRO A 589 20.02 -44.12 -21.00
CA PRO A 589 20.84 -45.32 -21.15
C PRO A 589 22.29 -45.10 -20.75
N LEU A 590 22.79 -43.86 -20.77
CA LEU A 590 24.17 -43.51 -20.47
C LEU A 590 24.35 -43.00 -19.02
N LEU A 591 23.28 -42.52 -18.37
CA LEU A 591 23.34 -41.97 -17.01
C LEU A 591 23.78 -42.98 -15.94
N HIS A 592 23.69 -44.30 -16.19
CA HIS A 592 24.21 -45.29 -15.24
C HIS A 592 25.74 -45.25 -15.10
N ARG A 593 26.45 -44.67 -16.08
CA ARG A 593 27.90 -44.43 -16.06
C ARG A 593 28.26 -43.12 -15.37
N ALA A 594 27.32 -42.18 -15.26
CA ALA A 594 27.54 -40.90 -14.60
C ALA A 594 27.67 -41.08 -13.08
N LYS A 595 28.44 -40.20 -12.45
CA LYS A 595 28.62 -40.22 -10.99
C LYS A 595 27.29 -39.87 -10.30
N PRO A 596 26.72 -40.75 -9.46
CA PRO A 596 25.51 -40.43 -8.73
C PRO A 596 25.80 -39.38 -7.64
N GLU A 597 24.95 -38.37 -7.52
CA GLU A 597 24.99 -37.40 -6.43
C GLU A 597 23.56 -37.09 -5.95
N SER A 598 23.40 -36.71 -4.69
CA SER A 598 22.07 -36.43 -4.14
C SER A 598 21.53 -35.10 -4.70
N THR A 599 20.20 -34.95 -4.78
CA THR A 599 19.56 -33.67 -5.14
C THR A 599 20.02 -32.53 -4.24
N ARG A 600 20.22 -32.81 -2.94
CA ARG A 600 20.69 -31.83 -1.96
C ARG A 600 22.08 -31.29 -2.29
N ASP A 601 23.00 -32.16 -2.70
CA ASP A 601 24.38 -31.77 -2.96
C ASP A 601 24.54 -31.07 -4.32
N ILE A 602 23.77 -31.50 -5.33
CA ILE A 602 23.64 -30.76 -6.61
C ILE A 602 23.08 -29.35 -6.33
N GLY A 603 22.05 -29.23 -5.48
CA GLY A 603 21.49 -27.95 -5.05
C GLY A 603 22.52 -27.04 -4.37
N LYS A 604 23.32 -27.57 -3.43
CA LYS A 604 24.40 -26.82 -2.78
C LYS A 604 25.48 -26.33 -3.76
N ARG A 605 25.79 -27.10 -4.81
CA ARG A 605 26.73 -26.68 -5.86
C ARG A 605 26.14 -25.56 -6.70
N TRP A 606 24.86 -25.68 -7.06
CA TRP A 606 24.15 -24.66 -7.82
C TRP A 606 24.06 -23.34 -7.04
N LEU A 607 23.67 -23.39 -5.76
CA LEU A 607 23.61 -22.21 -4.89
C LEU A 607 24.98 -21.51 -4.76
N ARG A 608 26.07 -22.27 -4.65
CA ARG A 608 27.44 -21.73 -4.63
C ARG A 608 27.84 -21.04 -5.93
N LYS A 609 27.34 -21.50 -7.08
CA LYS A 609 27.61 -20.89 -8.39
C LYS A 609 26.76 -19.67 -8.69
N HIS A 610 25.61 -19.53 -8.04
CA HIS A 610 24.69 -18.41 -8.23
C HIS A 610 24.46 -17.60 -6.94
N PRO A 611 25.53 -17.03 -6.35
CA PRO A 611 25.40 -16.28 -5.10
C PRO A 611 24.42 -15.11 -5.23
N ALA A 612 24.30 -14.49 -6.41
CA ALA A 612 23.36 -13.39 -6.65
C ALA A 612 21.87 -13.80 -6.47
N LEU A 613 21.48 -15.03 -6.80
CA LEU A 613 20.11 -15.52 -6.57
C LEU A 613 19.85 -15.78 -5.08
N VAL A 614 20.87 -16.27 -4.37
CA VAL A 614 20.82 -16.49 -2.91
C VAL A 614 20.72 -15.18 -2.17
N TRP A 615 21.58 -14.21 -2.51
CA TRP A 615 21.53 -12.86 -1.97
C TRP A 615 20.23 -12.14 -2.32
N GLY A 616 19.71 -12.31 -3.55
CA GLY A 616 18.41 -11.78 -3.95
C GLY A 616 17.25 -12.35 -3.13
N PHE A 617 17.26 -13.66 -2.87
CA PHE A 617 16.25 -14.32 -2.02
C PHE A 617 16.33 -13.86 -0.56
N TRP A 618 17.54 -13.72 0.01
CA TRP A 618 17.71 -13.22 1.38
C TRP A 618 17.35 -11.75 1.51
N LEU A 619 17.76 -10.90 0.55
CA LEU A 619 17.33 -9.50 0.50
C LEU A 619 15.81 -9.41 0.44
N TRP A 620 15.16 -10.30 -0.32
CA TRP A 620 13.71 -10.38 -0.37
C TRP A 620 13.09 -10.78 0.99
N LEU A 621 13.62 -11.79 1.68
CA LEU A 621 13.13 -12.15 3.02
C LEU A 621 13.29 -11.00 4.03
N VAL A 622 14.36 -10.21 3.91
CA VAL A 622 14.58 -9.01 4.74
C VAL A 622 13.57 -7.92 4.39
N VAL A 623 13.36 -7.64 3.09
CA VAL A 623 12.36 -6.65 2.65
C VAL A 623 10.95 -7.09 3.06
N LEU A 624 10.62 -8.37 2.92
CA LEU A 624 9.34 -8.94 3.36
C LEU A 624 9.18 -8.83 4.87
N GLY A 625 10.21 -9.19 5.64
CA GLY A 625 10.19 -9.05 7.10
C GLY A 625 10.01 -7.60 7.54
N LEU A 626 10.69 -6.65 6.89
CA LEU A 626 10.49 -5.23 7.12
C LEU A 626 9.05 -4.82 6.80
N VAL A 627 8.54 -5.16 5.62
CA VAL A 627 7.15 -4.83 5.22
C VAL A 627 6.14 -5.42 6.20
N VAL A 628 6.30 -6.68 6.63
CA VAL A 628 5.42 -7.35 7.60
C VAL A 628 5.57 -6.78 9.02
N THR A 629 6.66 -6.10 9.33
CA THR A 629 6.81 -5.39 10.62
C THR A 629 6.27 -3.97 10.56
N PHE A 630 6.13 -3.40 9.35
CA PHE A 630 5.64 -2.04 9.10
C PHE A 630 4.13 -1.98 8.82
N VAL A 631 3.56 -3.07 8.30
CA VAL A 631 2.11 -3.35 8.23
C VAL A 631 1.73 -4.05 9.52
#